data_AF-A0A8T4Y5U1-F1
#
_entry.id   AF-A0A8T4Y5U1-F1
#
_cell.length_a   1.000
_cell.length_b   1.000
_cell.length_c   1.000
_cell.angle_alpha   90.00
_cell.angle_beta   90.00
_cell.angle_gamma   90.00
#
_symmetry.space_group_name_H-M   'P 1'
#
loop_
_entity.id
_entity.type
_entity.pdbx_description
1 polymer ?
#
loop_
_entity_poly.entity_id
_entity_poly.type
_entity_poly.pdbx_seq_one_letter_code
_entity_poly.pdbx_strand_id
1 'polypeptide(L)'
;MNVPFNEVFPEEAQKLIDVLGKPEKGELGFDWQTQSLTRLKAIKRLKVLEEKGLLPAPKKCGGVNVHVHTNESFSAFRSPSEAAWHGYRAGLDVFGINDHYTIAGHGEFGEACKILGLKATFSIEIMAMHDEARKNGEHTNDPINPGRTYLCGKGVVHDLESHSRSQKLLEKVRAAFGKRCQQMTEKVDSLLKDADSSLGLPFSDVLKLTPRGNVTERHIAQAIAELIIKKFPKMRQRKLFLRKFLGKFEEDEICSIDLFQDLIRNLILKAGGPAYVVEPVEAFPSIEDTVQLFRDYGAIPTYPVLGTPVTEKEANLDSLFRELEGYGIFAVEVIPKRNTRRRLREIVRTAKRFRFPVFYGTKNNTKKVEPLLDKYSLDPEFLPVFRQGAYLILGHQFLSKYGGRGYINQKGGLTVEDRKIGLRLFSFAGSLVWPEESLEWLTAIGEENVYKLMFGLFTFLGSDEISQLEVKPGFKISNNLLRKIHIKDNYCIFADKFSAQEFEDQVRKHVVPI
;
A
#
# COMPACT_ATOMS: atom_id res chain seq x y z
N MET A 1 -4.77 -19.52 6.52
CA MET A 1 -5.09 -20.33 5.32
C MET A 1 -4.35 -19.70 4.16
N ASN A 2 -3.37 -20.39 3.60
CA ASN A 2 -2.69 -19.96 2.38
C ASN A 2 -3.65 -20.22 1.22
N VAL A 3 -4.01 -19.20 0.45
CA VAL A 3 -4.50 -19.45 -0.91
C VAL A 3 -3.25 -19.75 -1.73
N PRO A 4 -3.04 -20.99 -2.18
CA PRO A 4 -1.89 -21.27 -3.01
C PRO A 4 -2.07 -20.49 -4.31
N PHE A 5 -1.00 -19.86 -4.79
CA PHE A 5 -0.92 -19.36 -6.17
C PHE A 5 -1.11 -20.48 -7.23
N ASN A 6 -1.39 -21.72 -6.80
CA ASN A 6 -1.56 -22.94 -7.58
C ASN A 6 -3.01 -23.46 -7.55
N GLU A 7 -4.02 -22.61 -7.36
CA GLU A 7 -5.40 -23.00 -7.69
C GLU A 7 -5.47 -23.37 -9.18
N VAL A 8 -5.86 -24.62 -9.48
CA VAL A 8 -6.00 -25.08 -10.87
C VAL A 8 -7.32 -24.53 -11.41
N PHE A 9 -7.23 -23.51 -12.24
CA PHE A 9 -8.38 -22.91 -12.91
C PHE A 9 -8.69 -23.62 -14.24
N PRO A 10 -9.95 -23.59 -14.70
CA PRO A 10 -10.27 -23.92 -16.08
C PRO A 10 -9.40 -23.14 -17.06
N GLU A 11 -9.07 -23.75 -18.21
CA GLU A 11 -8.13 -23.18 -19.19
C GLU A 11 -8.51 -21.75 -19.63
N GLU A 12 -9.80 -21.47 -19.82
CA GLU A 12 -10.30 -20.13 -20.14
C GLU A 12 -9.97 -19.11 -19.05
N ALA A 13 -10.18 -19.47 -17.78
CA ALA A 13 -9.87 -18.60 -16.66
C ALA A 13 -8.36 -18.41 -16.49
N GLN A 14 -7.55 -19.46 -16.70
CA GLN A 14 -6.09 -19.33 -16.67
C GLN A 14 -5.59 -18.33 -17.73
N LYS A 15 -6.12 -18.39 -18.95
CA LYS A 15 -5.80 -17.41 -20.01
C LYS A 15 -6.14 -15.98 -19.58
N LEU A 16 -7.28 -15.77 -18.91
CA LEU A 16 -7.66 -14.46 -18.39
C LEU A 16 -6.75 -13.99 -17.25
N ILE A 17 -6.37 -14.90 -16.34
CA ILE A 17 -5.43 -14.62 -15.25
C ILE A 17 -4.06 -14.23 -15.81
N ASP A 18 -3.59 -14.91 -16.86
CA ASP A 18 -2.32 -14.58 -17.51
C ASP A 18 -2.33 -13.18 -18.14
N VAL A 19 -3.48 -12.75 -18.69
CA VAL A 19 -3.65 -11.37 -19.21
C VAL A 19 -3.47 -10.35 -18.09
N LEU A 20 -3.86 -10.65 -16.84
CA LEU A 20 -3.76 -9.70 -15.72
C LEU A 20 -2.33 -9.22 -15.49
N GLY A 21 -1.31 -10.03 -15.81
CA GLY A 21 0.10 -9.67 -15.64
C GLY A 21 0.80 -9.20 -16.91
N LYS A 22 0.09 -9.03 -18.03
CA LYS A 22 0.68 -8.55 -19.27
C LYS A 22 0.72 -7.02 -19.32
N PRO A 23 1.83 -6.41 -19.82
CA PRO A 23 1.88 -4.97 -20.01
C PRO A 23 0.76 -4.46 -20.93
N GLU A 24 0.33 -3.21 -20.73
CA GLU A 24 -0.70 -2.55 -21.55
C GLU A 24 -0.17 -1.34 -22.33
N LYS A 25 -0.94 -0.90 -23.34
CA LYS A 25 -0.62 0.30 -24.13
C LYS A 25 -0.32 1.50 -23.21
N GLY A 26 0.86 2.09 -23.40
CA GLY A 26 1.35 3.21 -22.61
C GLY A 26 2.40 2.82 -21.57
N GLU A 27 2.60 1.52 -21.33
CA GLU A 27 3.67 1.01 -20.48
C GLU A 27 4.95 0.73 -21.27
N LEU A 28 6.11 0.92 -20.64
CA LEU A 28 7.42 0.74 -21.28
C LEU A 28 7.66 -0.70 -21.77
N GLY A 29 7.08 -1.69 -21.11
CA GLY A 29 7.20 -3.11 -21.47
C GLY A 29 6.21 -3.59 -22.53
N PHE A 30 5.36 -2.71 -23.08
CA PHE A 30 4.31 -3.09 -24.00
C PHE A 30 4.85 -3.48 -25.39
N ASP A 31 4.50 -4.69 -25.86
CA ASP A 31 4.64 -5.09 -27.26
C ASP A 31 3.30 -4.99 -27.99
N TRP A 32 3.34 -4.47 -29.23
CA TRP A 32 2.14 -4.34 -30.07
C TRP A 32 1.65 -5.68 -30.63
N GLN A 33 2.33 -6.78 -30.33
CA GLN A 33 2.12 -8.04 -31.06
C GLN A 33 0.98 -8.89 -30.49
N THR A 34 0.46 -8.63 -29.27
CA THR A 34 -0.34 -9.68 -28.59
C THR A 34 -1.50 -9.28 -27.65
N GLN A 35 -2.02 -8.05 -27.63
CA GLN A 35 -3.09 -7.71 -26.66
C GLN A 35 -4.40 -7.21 -27.27
N SER A 36 -5.37 -8.12 -27.42
CA SER A 36 -6.76 -7.81 -27.78
C SER A 36 -7.67 -7.49 -26.58
N LEU A 37 -7.23 -7.83 -25.36
CA LEU A 37 -8.01 -7.73 -24.12
C LEU A 37 -7.22 -7.02 -23.01
N THR A 38 -7.81 -5.98 -22.40
CA THR A 38 -7.22 -5.29 -21.24
C THR A 38 -7.39 -6.11 -19.96
N ARG A 39 -6.50 -5.90 -18.99
CA ARG A 39 -6.50 -6.48 -17.63
C ARG A 39 -7.84 -6.27 -16.94
N LEU A 40 -8.39 -5.05 -16.95
CA LEU A 40 -9.70 -4.78 -16.36
C LEU A 40 -10.85 -5.53 -17.07
N LYS A 41 -10.78 -5.68 -18.40
CA LYS A 41 -11.76 -6.50 -19.13
C LYS A 41 -11.61 -7.98 -18.80
N ALA A 42 -10.39 -8.46 -18.57
CA ALA A 42 -10.14 -9.82 -18.10
C ALA A 42 -10.71 -10.07 -16.69
N ILE A 43 -10.55 -9.12 -15.75
CA ILE A 43 -11.19 -9.18 -14.42
C ILE A 43 -12.71 -9.27 -14.54
N LYS A 44 -13.35 -8.43 -15.38
CA LYS A 44 -14.80 -8.49 -15.60
C LYS A 44 -15.24 -9.86 -16.12
N ARG A 45 -14.48 -10.46 -17.05
CA ARG A 45 -14.78 -11.80 -17.55
C ARG A 45 -14.59 -12.88 -16.48
N LEU A 46 -13.55 -12.80 -15.66
CA LEU A 46 -13.38 -13.70 -14.52
C LEU A 46 -14.57 -13.63 -13.56
N LYS A 47 -15.08 -12.42 -13.29
CA LYS A 47 -16.27 -12.25 -12.45
C LYS A 47 -17.53 -12.87 -13.06
N VAL A 48 -17.73 -12.71 -14.37
CA VAL A 48 -18.83 -13.38 -15.10
C VAL A 48 -18.72 -14.91 -15.04
N LEU A 49 -17.51 -15.47 -15.15
CA LEU A 49 -17.31 -16.92 -15.01
C LEU A 49 -17.68 -17.40 -13.60
N GLU A 50 -17.34 -16.63 -12.56
CA GLU A 50 -17.74 -16.92 -11.19
C GLU A 50 -19.26 -16.86 -10.99
N GLU A 51 -19.92 -15.81 -11.49
CA GLU A 51 -21.38 -15.64 -11.42
C GLU A 51 -22.14 -16.78 -12.11
N LYS A 52 -21.56 -17.36 -13.17
CA LYS A 52 -22.09 -18.54 -13.87
C LYS A 52 -21.76 -19.87 -13.15
N GLY A 53 -21.05 -19.83 -12.03
CA GLY A 53 -20.64 -21.03 -11.28
C GLY A 53 -19.48 -21.80 -11.93
N LEU A 54 -18.81 -21.23 -12.93
CA LEU A 54 -17.66 -21.83 -13.62
C LEU A 54 -16.34 -21.60 -12.86
N LEU A 55 -16.34 -20.66 -11.91
CA LEU A 55 -15.26 -20.42 -10.96
C LEU A 55 -15.83 -20.37 -9.54
N PRO A 56 -15.19 -21.02 -8.55
CA PRO A 56 -15.65 -20.95 -7.18
C PRO A 56 -15.36 -19.56 -6.59
N ALA A 57 -16.35 -18.93 -5.97
CA ALA A 57 -16.11 -17.70 -5.22
C ALA A 57 -15.16 -17.94 -4.03
N PRO A 58 -14.27 -16.99 -3.70
CA PRO A 58 -13.34 -17.15 -2.60
C PRO A 58 -14.06 -17.12 -1.25
N LYS A 59 -13.59 -17.93 -0.30
CA LYS A 59 -14.10 -17.90 1.07
C LYS A 59 -13.63 -16.61 1.74
N LYS A 60 -14.57 -15.70 2.06
CA LYS A 60 -14.28 -14.51 2.86
C LYS A 60 -13.73 -14.93 4.23
N CYS A 61 -12.56 -14.41 4.57
CA CYS A 61 -11.95 -14.60 5.89
C CYS A 61 -11.97 -13.31 6.72
N GLY A 62 -12.31 -12.19 6.08
CA GLY A 62 -12.43 -10.90 6.73
C GLY A 62 -11.09 -10.31 7.18
N GLY A 63 -9.98 -10.87 6.71
CA GLY A 63 -8.65 -10.29 6.86
C GLY A 63 -8.53 -8.98 6.08
N VAL A 64 -7.60 -8.14 6.52
CA VAL A 64 -7.26 -6.87 5.88
C VAL A 64 -5.78 -6.88 5.55
N ASN A 65 -5.35 -6.14 4.53
CA ASN A 65 -3.94 -5.90 4.23
C ASN A 65 -3.80 -4.60 3.45
N VAL A 66 -3.26 -3.54 4.07
CA VAL A 66 -3.18 -2.20 3.49
C VAL A 66 -1.76 -1.82 3.04
N HIS A 67 -0.91 -2.82 2.79
CA HIS A 67 0.45 -2.62 2.30
C HIS A 67 0.94 -3.78 1.44
N VAL A 68 0.74 -3.65 0.14
CA VAL A 68 1.45 -4.41 -0.88
C VAL A 68 2.04 -3.47 -1.94
N HIS A 69 3.11 -3.91 -2.59
CA HIS A 69 3.64 -3.23 -3.78
C HIS A 69 3.18 -3.96 -5.04
N THR A 70 3.24 -3.28 -6.17
CA THR A 70 2.97 -3.83 -7.50
C THR A 70 4.21 -3.68 -8.40
N ASN A 71 4.06 -3.93 -9.69
CA ASN A 71 5.07 -3.65 -10.71
C ASN A 71 5.32 -2.14 -10.92
N GLU A 72 4.46 -1.25 -10.40
CA GLU A 72 4.68 0.20 -10.42
C GLU A 72 5.88 0.62 -9.56
N SER A 73 6.24 -0.19 -8.56
CA SER A 73 7.54 -0.13 -7.91
C SER A 73 8.27 -1.45 -8.08
N PHE A 74 8.22 -2.38 -7.13
CA PHE A 74 8.79 -3.72 -7.33
C PHE A 74 8.05 -4.76 -6.50
N SER A 75 7.53 -5.80 -7.16
CA SER A 75 6.76 -6.86 -6.52
C SER A 75 6.75 -8.14 -7.35
N ALA A 76 6.32 -9.24 -6.74
CA ALA A 76 5.94 -10.47 -7.44
C ALA A 76 4.69 -10.27 -8.30
N PHE A 77 3.80 -9.34 -7.92
CA PHE A 77 2.69 -8.93 -8.76
C PHE A 77 3.20 -8.19 -9.99
N ARG A 78 2.76 -8.64 -11.15
CA ARG A 78 3.11 -8.10 -12.47
C ARG A 78 2.25 -6.91 -12.85
N SER A 79 1.31 -6.50 -12.00
CA SER A 79 0.22 -5.56 -12.34
C SER A 79 -0.64 -5.23 -11.10
N PRO A 80 -1.22 -4.01 -10.99
CA PRO A 80 -2.21 -3.70 -9.97
C PRO A 80 -3.49 -4.56 -10.06
N SER A 81 -3.98 -4.84 -11.27
CA SER A 81 -5.11 -5.76 -11.50
C SER A 81 -4.82 -7.17 -11.00
N GLU A 82 -3.61 -7.68 -11.25
CA GLU A 82 -3.20 -9.00 -10.76
C GLU A 82 -3.14 -9.02 -9.22
N ALA A 83 -2.57 -7.97 -8.61
CA ALA A 83 -2.57 -7.86 -7.15
C ALA A 83 -4.00 -7.89 -6.57
N ALA A 84 -4.92 -7.11 -7.14
CA ALA A 84 -6.33 -7.08 -6.72
C ALA A 84 -7.00 -8.46 -6.87
N TRP A 85 -6.75 -9.17 -7.98
CA TRP A 85 -7.22 -10.55 -8.16
C TRP A 85 -6.72 -11.48 -7.05
N HIS A 86 -5.43 -11.45 -6.72
CA HIS A 86 -4.90 -12.27 -5.63
C HIS A 86 -5.46 -11.89 -4.26
N GLY A 87 -5.67 -10.59 -4.00
CA GLY A 87 -6.34 -10.12 -2.78
C GLY A 87 -7.77 -10.68 -2.66
N TYR A 88 -8.49 -10.71 -3.78
CA TYR A 88 -9.84 -11.24 -3.86
C TYR A 88 -9.87 -12.74 -3.62
N ARG A 89 -9.00 -13.49 -4.31
CA ARG A 89 -8.84 -14.93 -4.10
C ARG A 89 -8.46 -15.27 -2.67
N ALA A 90 -7.65 -14.43 -2.02
CA ALA A 90 -7.29 -14.56 -0.61
C ALA A 90 -8.46 -14.30 0.38
N GLY A 91 -9.62 -13.86 -0.10
CA GLY A 91 -10.80 -13.62 0.73
C GLY A 91 -10.66 -12.42 1.66
N LEU A 92 -9.82 -11.44 1.28
CA LEU A 92 -9.64 -10.19 1.99
C LEU A 92 -10.91 -9.33 1.92
N ASP A 93 -11.15 -8.53 2.96
CA ASP A 93 -12.21 -7.52 2.96
C ASP A 93 -11.69 -6.14 2.54
N VAL A 94 -10.50 -5.77 3.02
CA VAL A 94 -9.82 -4.51 2.68
C VAL A 94 -8.43 -4.82 2.15
N PHE A 95 -8.08 -4.24 0.99
CA PHE A 95 -6.79 -4.44 0.35
C PHE A 95 -6.17 -3.10 -0.09
N GLY A 96 -4.85 -2.95 0.04
CA GLY A 96 -4.18 -1.66 -0.17
C GLY A 96 -2.88 -1.71 -0.93
N ILE A 97 -2.79 -0.85 -1.95
CA ILE A 97 -1.60 -0.59 -2.75
C ILE A 97 -0.72 0.48 -2.07
N ASN A 98 0.60 0.25 -2.02
CA ASN A 98 1.56 1.12 -1.33
C ASN A 98 2.92 1.15 -2.06
N ASP A 99 2.89 1.47 -3.35
CA ASP A 99 4.11 1.48 -4.17
C ASP A 99 5.13 2.55 -3.74
N HIS A 100 6.41 2.24 -3.95
CA HIS A 100 7.48 3.19 -3.64
C HIS A 100 7.46 4.36 -4.62
N TYR A 101 7.48 5.58 -4.10
CA TYR A 101 7.59 6.83 -4.86
C TYR A 101 6.52 7.06 -5.91
N THR A 102 5.45 6.28 -6.02
CA THR A 102 4.43 6.44 -7.08
C THR A 102 3.04 6.02 -6.64
N ILE A 103 2.06 6.69 -7.23
CA ILE A 103 0.63 6.39 -7.10
C ILE A 103 0.00 5.93 -8.42
N ALA A 104 0.82 5.73 -9.46
CA ALA A 104 0.33 5.54 -10.82
C ALA A 104 -0.52 4.25 -11.01
N GLY A 105 -0.38 3.27 -10.12
CA GLY A 105 -1.21 2.06 -10.09
C GLY A 105 -2.57 2.22 -9.39
N HIS A 106 -2.84 3.34 -8.70
CA HIS A 106 -4.04 3.51 -7.88
C HIS A 106 -5.33 3.40 -8.68
N GLY A 107 -5.40 4.04 -9.86
CA GLY A 107 -6.60 4.02 -10.70
C GLY A 107 -6.97 2.61 -11.18
N GLU A 108 -5.99 1.87 -11.72
CA GLU A 108 -6.21 0.49 -12.14
C GLU A 108 -6.58 -0.43 -10.97
N PHE A 109 -5.84 -0.31 -9.85
CA PHE A 109 -6.10 -1.09 -8.64
C PHE A 109 -7.51 -0.85 -8.09
N GLY A 110 -7.93 0.41 -8.01
CA GLY A 110 -9.25 0.81 -7.52
C GLY A 110 -10.37 0.23 -8.36
N GLU A 111 -10.26 0.30 -9.69
CA GLU A 111 -11.28 -0.27 -10.58
C GLU A 111 -11.30 -1.80 -10.54
N ALA A 112 -10.14 -2.45 -10.48
CA ALA A 112 -10.05 -3.88 -10.29
C ALA A 112 -10.73 -4.32 -8.98
N CYS A 113 -10.44 -3.62 -7.87
CA CYS A 113 -11.08 -3.85 -6.58
C CYS A 113 -12.60 -3.61 -6.63
N LYS A 114 -13.08 -2.54 -7.29
CA LYS A 114 -14.51 -2.27 -7.46
C LYS A 114 -15.21 -3.45 -8.16
N ILE A 115 -14.65 -3.95 -9.26
CA ILE A 115 -15.22 -5.09 -10.01
C ILE A 115 -15.25 -6.37 -9.15
N LEU A 116 -14.23 -6.57 -8.31
CA LEU A 116 -14.10 -7.75 -7.45
C LEU A 116 -14.88 -7.65 -6.12
N GLY A 117 -15.41 -6.47 -5.78
CA GLY A 117 -16.06 -6.23 -4.50
C GLY A 117 -15.08 -6.15 -3.32
N LEU A 118 -13.84 -5.75 -3.57
CA LEU A 118 -12.83 -5.48 -2.55
C LEU A 118 -12.82 -4.00 -2.15
N LYS A 119 -12.71 -3.69 -0.85
CA LYS A 119 -12.53 -2.31 -0.42
C LYS A 119 -11.07 -1.89 -0.61
N ALA A 120 -10.83 -0.89 -1.46
CA ALA A 120 -9.49 -0.45 -1.81
C ALA A 120 -8.98 0.68 -0.91
N THR A 121 -7.72 0.58 -0.49
CA THR A 121 -6.97 1.66 0.14
C THR A 121 -5.78 2.07 -0.72
N PHE A 122 -5.48 3.37 -0.74
CA PHE A 122 -4.50 3.96 -1.65
C PHE A 122 -3.37 4.58 -0.87
N SER A 123 -2.12 4.18 -1.12
CA SER A 123 -0.98 4.63 -0.33
C SER A 123 0.28 4.78 -1.17
N ILE A 124 1.29 5.44 -0.60
CA ILE A 124 2.61 5.65 -1.18
C ILE A 124 3.69 5.47 -0.10
N GLU A 125 4.81 4.84 -0.44
CA GLU A 125 5.98 4.70 0.44
C GLU A 125 7.19 5.51 -0.07
N ILE A 126 7.86 6.23 0.82
CA ILE A 126 9.03 7.06 0.50
C ILE A 126 10.13 6.81 1.54
N MET A 127 11.38 6.73 1.10
CA MET A 127 12.54 6.80 2.00
C MET A 127 12.90 8.27 2.23
N ALA A 128 13.08 8.62 3.49
CA ALA A 128 13.50 9.90 4.00
C ALA A 128 14.82 9.77 4.77
N MET A 129 15.41 10.89 5.13
CA MET A 129 16.57 10.99 5.98
C MET A 129 16.23 11.66 7.31
N HIS A 130 16.46 10.94 8.40
CA HIS A 130 16.43 11.45 9.75
C HIS A 130 17.82 11.99 10.12
N ASP A 131 17.98 13.30 10.08
CA ASP A 131 19.31 13.93 10.17
C ASP A 131 20.02 13.70 11.50
N GLU A 132 19.30 13.76 12.62
CA GLU A 132 19.90 13.50 13.94
C GLU A 132 20.37 12.06 14.08
N ALA A 133 19.52 11.08 13.76
CA ALA A 133 19.90 9.66 13.76
C ALA A 133 21.10 9.39 12.82
N ARG A 134 21.13 10.00 11.64
CA ARG A 134 22.29 9.90 10.72
C ARG A 134 23.57 10.40 11.39
N LYS A 135 23.54 11.57 12.04
CA LYS A 135 24.70 12.17 12.70
C LYS A 135 25.18 11.33 13.89
N ASN A 136 24.25 10.71 14.61
CA ASN A 136 24.53 9.88 15.78
C ASN A 136 24.88 8.42 15.43
N GLY A 137 24.77 8.02 14.16
CA GLY A 137 24.98 6.64 13.74
C GLY A 137 23.84 5.69 14.16
N GLU A 138 22.67 6.22 14.48
CA GLU A 138 21.50 5.46 14.94
C GLU A 138 20.65 4.96 13.75
N HIS A 139 20.11 3.76 13.89
CA HIS A 139 19.22 3.16 12.91
C HIS A 139 17.76 3.47 13.26
N THR A 140 16.97 3.74 12.23
CA THR A 140 15.52 3.99 12.36
C THR A 140 14.75 2.69 12.06
N ASN A 141 13.69 2.72 11.25
CA ASN A 141 13.12 1.51 10.66
C ASN A 141 13.92 1.04 9.42
N ASP A 142 15.16 1.49 9.26
CA ASP A 142 16.15 0.82 8.43
C ASP A 142 17.26 0.29 9.32
N PRO A 143 17.39 -1.05 9.50
CA PRO A 143 18.37 -1.63 10.41
C PRO A 143 19.80 -1.69 9.84
N ILE A 144 20.03 -1.15 8.65
CA ILE A 144 21.32 -1.24 7.94
C ILE A 144 21.93 0.14 7.74
N ASN A 145 21.10 1.17 7.52
CA ASN A 145 21.56 2.49 7.09
C ASN A 145 21.17 3.54 8.13
N PRO A 146 22.15 4.10 8.88
CA PRO A 146 21.89 5.13 9.88
C PRO A 146 21.10 6.31 9.32
N GLY A 147 20.07 6.71 10.06
CA GLY A 147 19.15 7.80 9.70
C GLY A 147 18.25 7.55 8.48
N ARG A 148 18.43 6.52 7.66
CA ARG A 148 17.48 6.24 6.57
C ARG A 148 16.16 5.76 7.17
N THR A 149 15.06 6.37 6.79
CA THR A 149 13.74 6.12 7.37
C THR A 149 12.71 5.88 6.27
N TYR A 150 11.99 4.77 6.33
CA TYR A 150 10.83 4.50 5.50
C TYR A 150 9.59 5.16 6.13
N LEU A 151 8.85 5.93 5.34
CA LEU A 151 7.56 6.48 5.74
C LEU A 151 6.49 6.15 4.70
N CYS A 152 5.25 6.07 5.14
CA CYS A 152 4.09 5.85 4.27
C CYS A 152 3.10 7.01 4.36
N GLY A 153 2.53 7.41 3.23
CA GLY A 153 1.32 8.21 3.16
C GLY A 153 0.13 7.27 2.94
N LYS A 154 -0.72 7.08 3.95
CA LYS A 154 -1.86 6.15 3.90
C LYS A 154 -3.16 6.88 3.58
N GLY A 155 -3.92 6.39 2.60
CA GLY A 155 -5.18 6.98 2.18
C GLY A 155 -5.01 8.22 1.31
N VAL A 156 -4.23 8.13 0.24
CA VAL A 156 -4.13 9.17 -0.80
C VAL A 156 -5.51 9.46 -1.38
N VAL A 157 -5.89 10.74 -1.47
CA VAL A 157 -7.24 11.16 -1.90
C VAL A 157 -7.25 12.09 -3.11
N HIS A 158 -6.12 12.70 -3.48
CA HIS A 158 -5.96 13.51 -4.68
C HIS A 158 -4.52 13.45 -5.17
N ASP A 159 -4.29 13.84 -6.42
CA ASP A 159 -2.94 14.02 -6.98
C ASP A 159 -2.29 15.30 -6.45
N LEU A 160 -0.95 15.36 -6.52
CA LEU A 160 -0.23 16.60 -6.25
C LEU A 160 -0.58 17.65 -7.29
N GLU A 161 -0.73 18.89 -6.84
CA GLU A 161 -0.89 20.03 -7.73
C GLU A 161 0.32 20.18 -8.67
N SER A 162 0.04 20.51 -9.92
CA SER A 162 1.07 20.70 -10.95
C SER A 162 2.03 21.83 -10.56
N HIS A 163 3.32 21.59 -10.68
CA HIS A 163 4.44 22.44 -10.30
C HIS A 163 4.55 22.77 -8.80
N SER A 164 3.79 22.09 -7.93
CA SER A 164 3.92 22.22 -6.47
C SER A 164 5.32 21.83 -5.97
N ARG A 165 5.66 22.27 -4.74
CA ARG A 165 6.92 21.89 -4.08
C ARG A 165 7.04 20.37 -3.96
N SER A 166 5.96 19.70 -3.56
CA SER A 166 5.92 18.25 -3.35
C SER A 166 6.03 17.48 -4.66
N GLN A 167 5.42 17.96 -5.76
CA GLN A 167 5.58 17.31 -7.06
C GLN A 167 7.04 17.41 -7.53
N LYS A 168 7.63 18.60 -7.47
CA LYS A 168 9.04 18.83 -7.83
C LYS A 168 9.99 18.01 -6.97
N LEU A 169 9.69 17.87 -5.67
CA LEU A 169 10.46 17.03 -4.76
C LEU A 169 10.40 15.56 -5.19
N LEU A 170 9.22 15.02 -5.45
CA LEU A 170 9.05 13.63 -5.88
C LEU A 170 9.74 13.36 -7.22
N GLU A 171 9.62 14.27 -8.18
CA GLU A 171 10.32 14.21 -9.47
C GLU A 171 11.85 14.20 -9.29
N LYS A 172 12.37 15.07 -8.43
CA LYS A 172 13.81 15.13 -8.10
C LYS A 172 14.29 13.81 -7.49
N VAL A 173 13.55 13.24 -6.54
CA VAL A 173 13.88 11.96 -5.90
C VAL A 173 13.90 10.83 -6.93
N ARG A 174 12.85 10.72 -7.76
CA ARG A 174 12.78 9.70 -8.83
C ARG A 174 13.92 9.86 -9.84
N ALA A 175 14.23 11.08 -10.28
CA ALA A 175 15.32 11.35 -11.21
C ALA A 175 16.68 10.96 -10.62
N ALA A 176 16.92 11.23 -9.33
CA ALA A 176 18.14 10.85 -8.64
C ALA A 176 18.31 9.32 -8.57
N PHE A 177 17.25 8.58 -8.19
CA PHE A 177 17.29 7.11 -8.20
C PHE A 177 17.44 6.53 -9.61
N GLY A 178 16.76 7.11 -10.60
CA GLY A 178 16.88 6.72 -12.01
C GLY A 178 18.30 6.86 -12.53
N LYS A 179 18.94 8.01 -12.29
CA LYS A 179 20.34 8.26 -12.64
C LYS A 179 21.29 7.28 -11.96
N ARG A 180 21.09 7.00 -10.67
CA ARG A 180 21.88 5.99 -9.95
C ARG A 180 21.73 4.61 -10.61
N CYS A 181 20.51 4.19 -10.90
CA CYS A 181 20.26 2.89 -11.52
C CYS A 181 20.91 2.78 -12.90
N GLN A 182 20.86 3.86 -13.69
CA GLN A 182 21.54 3.91 -14.98
C GLN A 182 23.05 3.69 -14.84
N GLN A 183 23.71 4.40 -13.92
CA GLN A 183 25.15 4.24 -13.65
C GLN A 183 25.51 2.82 -13.17
N MET A 184 24.66 2.22 -12.32
CA MET A 184 24.84 0.83 -11.91
C MET A 184 24.71 -0.13 -13.10
N THR A 185 23.74 0.10 -13.99
CA THR A 185 23.57 -0.71 -15.19
C THR A 185 24.75 -0.58 -16.15
N GLU A 186 25.32 0.61 -16.32
CA GLU A 186 26.52 0.83 -17.14
C GLU A 186 27.74 0.04 -16.62
N LYS A 187 27.93 0.01 -15.29
CA LYS A 187 28.95 -0.84 -14.65
C LYS A 187 28.68 -2.33 -14.87
N VAL A 188 27.44 -2.76 -14.68
CA VAL A 188 27.03 -4.15 -14.91
C VAL A 188 27.24 -4.56 -16.36
N ASP A 189 26.88 -3.73 -17.33
CA ASP A 189 27.04 -4.00 -18.75
C ASP A 189 28.52 -4.22 -19.10
N SER A 190 29.42 -3.40 -18.53
CA SER A 190 30.87 -3.57 -18.69
C SER A 190 31.33 -4.91 -18.10
N LEU A 191 30.93 -5.24 -16.87
CA LEU A 191 31.28 -6.50 -16.21
C LEU A 191 30.75 -7.73 -16.98
N LEU A 192 29.54 -7.65 -17.54
CA LEU A 192 28.96 -8.73 -18.34
C LEU A 192 29.75 -8.95 -19.63
N LYS A 193 30.18 -7.88 -20.32
CA LYS A 193 30.98 -7.95 -21.53
C LYS A 193 32.39 -8.50 -21.29
N ASP A 194 33.00 -8.14 -20.16
CA ASP A 194 34.29 -8.70 -19.73
C ASP A 194 34.18 -10.20 -19.43
N ALA A 195 33.05 -10.63 -18.85
CA ALA A 195 32.77 -12.04 -18.59
C ALA A 195 32.41 -12.82 -19.87
N ASP A 196 31.64 -12.24 -20.78
CA ASP A 196 31.27 -12.80 -22.08
C ASP A 196 30.88 -11.65 -23.03
N SER A 197 31.70 -11.41 -24.06
CA SER A 197 31.53 -10.28 -24.99
C SER A 197 30.24 -10.34 -25.83
N SER A 198 29.52 -11.46 -25.79
CA SER A 198 28.23 -11.63 -26.45
C SER A 198 27.03 -11.29 -25.56
N LEU A 199 27.28 -10.82 -24.32
CA LEU A 199 26.28 -10.25 -23.43
C LEU A 199 26.29 -8.72 -23.50
N GLY A 200 25.13 -8.13 -23.23
CA GLY A 200 24.96 -6.70 -23.05
C GLY A 200 23.66 -6.42 -22.32
N LEU A 201 23.66 -5.39 -21.48
CA LEU A 201 22.51 -4.97 -20.69
C LEU A 201 22.30 -3.46 -20.86
N PRO A 202 21.65 -3.02 -21.95
CA PRO A 202 21.31 -1.61 -22.08
C PRO A 202 20.29 -1.22 -21.02
N PHE A 203 20.38 0.01 -20.51
CA PHE A 203 19.46 0.51 -19.47
C PHE A 203 17.98 0.48 -19.90
N SER A 204 17.70 0.57 -21.21
CA SER A 204 16.35 0.41 -21.76
C SER A 204 15.72 -0.94 -21.41
N ASP A 205 16.50 -2.01 -21.27
CA ASP A 205 15.97 -3.34 -20.93
C ASP A 205 15.60 -3.42 -19.45
N VAL A 206 16.30 -2.68 -18.58
CA VAL A 206 15.90 -2.52 -17.18
C VAL A 206 14.63 -1.68 -17.08
N LEU A 207 14.54 -0.59 -17.84
CA LEU A 207 13.38 0.30 -17.85
C LEU A 207 12.09 -0.42 -18.29
N LYS A 208 12.15 -1.35 -19.25
CA LYS A 208 10.98 -2.15 -19.68
C LYS A 208 10.37 -3.02 -18.56
N LEU A 209 11.10 -3.28 -17.48
CA LEU A 209 10.62 -4.06 -16.34
C LEU A 209 9.69 -3.26 -15.41
N THR A 210 9.60 -1.94 -15.58
CA THR A 210 8.70 -1.06 -14.84
C THR A 210 7.73 -0.37 -15.80
N PRO A 211 6.42 -0.30 -15.50
CA PRO A 211 5.44 0.30 -16.42
C PRO A 211 5.77 1.74 -16.83
N ARG A 212 6.26 2.55 -15.88
CA ARG A 212 6.42 4.01 -16.02
C ARG A 212 7.80 4.52 -15.64
N GLY A 213 8.81 3.64 -15.61
CA GLY A 213 10.22 4.04 -15.40
C GLY A 213 10.62 4.23 -13.95
N ASN A 214 9.84 3.75 -12.98
CA ASN A 214 10.17 3.80 -11.55
C ASN A 214 11.15 2.68 -11.16
N VAL A 215 12.35 2.77 -11.73
CA VAL A 215 13.38 1.73 -11.62
C VAL A 215 14.03 1.70 -10.25
N THR A 216 14.51 0.53 -9.85
CA THR A 216 15.22 0.29 -8.59
C THR A 216 16.36 -0.69 -8.84
N GLU A 217 17.26 -0.81 -7.87
CA GLU A 217 18.32 -1.83 -7.87
C GLU A 217 17.79 -3.25 -8.11
N ARG A 218 16.57 -3.55 -7.63
CA ARG A 218 15.95 -4.87 -7.81
C ARG A 218 15.60 -5.17 -9.28
N HIS A 219 15.24 -4.16 -10.07
CA HIS A 219 15.01 -4.33 -11.50
C HIS A 219 16.30 -4.63 -12.25
N ILE A 220 17.43 -4.05 -11.84
CA ILE A 220 18.75 -4.35 -12.43
C ILE A 220 19.08 -5.82 -12.17
N ALA A 221 18.91 -6.29 -10.92
CA ALA A 221 19.11 -7.70 -10.58
C ALA A 221 18.19 -8.64 -11.39
N GLN A 222 16.92 -8.27 -11.57
CA GLN A 222 15.99 -9.00 -12.41
C GLN A 222 16.46 -9.06 -13.87
N ALA A 223 16.87 -7.93 -14.45
CA ALA A 223 17.31 -7.87 -15.84
C ALA A 223 18.57 -8.71 -16.08
N ILE A 224 19.53 -8.70 -15.13
CA ILE A 224 20.71 -9.57 -15.17
C ILE A 224 20.29 -11.04 -15.12
N ALA A 225 19.41 -11.41 -14.19
CA ALA A 225 18.97 -12.79 -14.04
C ALA A 225 18.28 -13.31 -15.32
N GLU A 226 17.35 -12.52 -15.87
CA GLU A 226 16.62 -12.86 -17.11
C GLU A 226 17.55 -12.99 -18.31
N LEU A 227 18.51 -12.06 -18.46
CA LEU A 227 19.53 -12.10 -19.52
C LEU A 227 20.37 -13.38 -19.44
N ILE A 228 20.87 -13.71 -18.25
CA ILE A 228 21.69 -14.91 -18.01
C ILE A 228 20.89 -16.19 -18.26
N ILE A 229 19.64 -16.25 -17.78
CA ILE A 229 18.76 -17.41 -18.00
C ILE A 229 18.51 -17.62 -19.49
N LYS A 230 18.21 -16.53 -20.22
CA LYS A 230 17.96 -16.57 -21.67
C LYS A 230 19.20 -17.00 -22.46
N LYS A 231 20.38 -16.48 -22.10
CA LYS A 231 21.64 -16.83 -22.76
C LYS A 231 22.09 -18.26 -22.45
N PHE A 232 21.93 -18.69 -21.21
CA PHE A 232 22.38 -19.98 -20.70
C PHE A 232 21.19 -20.78 -20.14
N PRO A 233 20.34 -21.35 -21.01
CA PRO A 233 19.15 -22.09 -20.59
C PRO A 233 19.51 -23.37 -19.85
N LYS A 234 20.65 -23.99 -20.19
CA LYS A 234 21.14 -25.20 -19.52
C LYS A 234 21.83 -24.85 -18.21
N MET A 235 21.36 -25.44 -17.11
CA MET A 235 21.88 -25.18 -15.74
C MET A 235 23.40 -25.33 -15.63
N ARG A 236 24.00 -26.34 -16.29
CA ARG A 236 25.45 -26.54 -16.29
C ARG A 236 26.22 -25.35 -16.89
N GLN A 237 25.75 -24.82 -18.01
CA GLN A 237 26.36 -23.66 -18.68
C GLN A 237 26.19 -22.40 -17.83
N ARG A 238 25.00 -22.22 -17.26
CA ARG A 238 24.70 -21.10 -16.36
C ARG A 238 25.63 -21.08 -15.16
N LYS A 239 25.80 -22.22 -14.47
CA LYS A 239 26.71 -22.36 -13.32
C LYS A 239 28.15 -22.01 -13.69
N LEU A 240 28.63 -22.46 -14.86
CA LEU A 240 29.98 -22.16 -15.33
C LEU A 240 30.17 -20.65 -15.53
N PHE A 241 29.22 -20.00 -16.19
CA PHE A 241 29.24 -18.55 -16.38
C PHE A 241 29.18 -17.80 -15.04
N LEU A 242 28.26 -18.18 -14.15
CA LEU A 242 28.09 -17.53 -12.85
C LEU A 242 29.33 -17.65 -11.97
N ARG A 243 30.08 -18.76 -12.03
CA ARG A 243 31.35 -18.88 -11.32
C ARG A 243 32.40 -17.88 -11.81
N LYS A 244 32.39 -17.57 -13.11
CA LYS A 244 33.23 -16.52 -13.70
C LYS A 244 32.74 -15.11 -13.33
N PHE A 245 31.43 -14.90 -13.32
CA PHE A 245 30.82 -13.57 -13.17
C PHE A 245 30.63 -13.13 -11.70
N LEU A 246 30.16 -14.02 -10.83
CA LEU A 246 29.86 -13.76 -9.42
C LEU A 246 30.94 -14.28 -8.46
N GLY A 247 31.81 -15.18 -8.93
CA GLY A 247 32.73 -15.91 -8.07
C GLY A 247 32.05 -17.12 -7.40
N LYS A 248 32.35 -17.36 -6.12
CA LYS A 248 31.79 -18.49 -5.37
C LYS A 248 30.35 -18.19 -4.94
N PHE A 249 29.46 -19.16 -5.16
CA PHE A 249 28.06 -19.15 -4.71
C PHE A 249 27.62 -20.59 -4.43
N GLU A 250 26.57 -20.75 -3.62
CA GLU A 250 25.96 -22.04 -3.30
C GLU A 250 24.83 -22.36 -4.29
N GLU A 251 24.67 -23.63 -4.66
CA GLU A 251 23.78 -24.00 -5.76
C GLU A 251 22.29 -23.72 -5.48
N ASP A 252 21.89 -23.74 -4.22
CA ASP A 252 20.53 -23.42 -3.77
C ASP A 252 20.16 -21.95 -4.00
N GLU A 253 21.14 -21.04 -4.01
CA GLU A 253 20.95 -19.61 -4.27
C GLU A 253 20.47 -19.30 -5.70
N ILE A 254 20.55 -20.27 -6.62
CA ILE A 254 20.08 -20.11 -8.01
C ILE A 254 18.90 -21.04 -8.35
N CYS A 255 18.33 -21.73 -7.36
CA CYS A 255 17.25 -22.69 -7.54
C CYS A 255 15.89 -22.02 -7.84
N SER A 256 15.70 -20.77 -7.42
CA SER A 256 14.52 -19.97 -7.73
C SER A 256 14.90 -18.57 -8.19
N ILE A 257 13.98 -17.92 -8.91
CA ILE A 257 14.25 -16.61 -9.50
C ILE A 257 14.46 -15.51 -8.45
N ASP A 258 13.75 -15.58 -7.32
CA ASP A 258 13.88 -14.64 -6.21
C ASP A 258 15.25 -14.77 -5.52
N LEU A 259 15.68 -15.99 -5.22
CA LEU A 259 17.01 -16.24 -4.64
C LEU A 259 18.11 -15.80 -5.61
N PHE A 260 17.96 -16.11 -6.90
CA PHE A 260 18.96 -15.75 -7.90
C PHE A 260 19.11 -14.23 -8.05
N GLN A 261 17.99 -13.50 -8.04
CA GLN A 261 18.01 -12.03 -8.04
C GLN A 261 18.65 -11.46 -6.76
N ASP A 262 18.33 -12.01 -5.59
CA ASP A 262 18.92 -11.54 -4.34
C ASP A 262 20.43 -11.86 -4.27
N LEU A 263 20.89 -13.00 -4.81
CA LEU A 263 22.32 -13.32 -4.98
C LEU A 263 23.04 -12.27 -5.84
N ILE A 264 22.53 -12.00 -7.04
CA ILE A 264 23.10 -10.98 -7.94
C ILE A 264 23.14 -9.62 -7.23
N ARG A 265 22.05 -9.24 -6.58
CA ARG A 265 21.95 -7.96 -5.89
C ARG A 265 22.96 -7.84 -4.75
N ASN A 266 23.11 -8.88 -3.94
CA ASN A 266 24.03 -8.87 -2.80
C ASN A 266 25.50 -8.85 -3.23
N LEU A 267 25.88 -9.60 -4.27
CA LEU A 267 27.28 -9.68 -4.71
C LEU A 267 27.71 -8.56 -5.66
N ILE A 268 26.80 -8.06 -6.50
CA ILE A 268 27.14 -7.12 -7.58
C ILE A 268 26.72 -5.69 -7.27
N LEU A 269 25.52 -5.51 -6.71
CA LEU A 269 24.84 -4.21 -6.71
C LEU A 269 24.90 -3.48 -5.36
N LYS A 270 25.01 -4.18 -4.24
CA LYS A 270 25.10 -3.58 -2.89
C LYS A 270 26.50 -3.05 -2.58
N ALA A 271 26.60 -2.25 -1.51
CA ALA A 271 27.87 -1.70 -1.02
C ALA A 271 28.95 -2.79 -0.90
N GLY A 272 30.12 -2.54 -1.49
CA GLY A 272 31.22 -3.50 -1.62
C GLY A 272 31.20 -4.32 -2.92
N GLY A 273 30.08 -4.35 -3.64
CA GLY A 273 29.97 -5.00 -4.96
C GLY A 273 30.57 -4.17 -6.10
N PRO A 274 31.04 -4.81 -7.18
CA PRO A 274 31.76 -4.16 -8.28
C PRO A 274 30.91 -3.15 -9.06
N ALA A 275 29.58 -3.29 -9.08
CA ALA A 275 28.69 -2.35 -9.75
C ALA A 275 27.97 -1.39 -8.79
N TYR A 276 28.35 -1.37 -7.51
CA TYR A 276 27.76 -0.44 -6.55
C TYR A 276 27.98 1.02 -6.97
N VAL A 277 26.94 1.81 -6.79
CA VAL A 277 26.96 3.27 -6.88
C VAL A 277 26.35 3.79 -5.58
N VAL A 278 27.04 4.75 -4.96
CA VAL A 278 26.59 5.38 -3.71
C VAL A 278 25.19 5.97 -3.90
N GLU A 279 24.33 5.85 -2.89
CA GLU A 279 23.00 6.44 -2.96
C GLU A 279 23.09 7.98 -2.91
N PRO A 280 22.42 8.71 -3.83
CA PRO A 280 22.49 10.17 -3.86
C PRO A 280 21.74 10.77 -2.67
N VAL A 281 22.33 11.75 -2.00
CA VAL A 281 21.73 12.44 -0.85
C VAL A 281 20.40 13.10 -1.25
N GLU A 282 20.30 13.56 -2.50
CA GLU A 282 19.11 14.20 -3.05
C GLU A 282 17.89 13.27 -3.16
N ALA A 283 18.10 11.95 -3.06
CA ALA A 283 17.02 10.96 -3.11
C ALA A 283 16.38 10.69 -1.74
N PHE A 284 16.90 11.28 -0.66
CA PHE A 284 16.37 11.12 0.70
C PHE A 284 15.95 12.49 1.25
N PRO A 285 14.71 12.94 0.98
CA PRO A 285 14.16 14.14 1.60
C PRO A 285 14.18 14.06 3.13
N SER A 286 14.07 15.21 3.80
CA SER A 286 13.87 15.26 5.25
C SER A 286 12.57 14.57 5.65
N ILE A 287 12.44 14.23 6.94
CA ILE A 287 11.19 13.70 7.50
C ILE A 287 10.05 14.71 7.29
N GLU A 288 10.31 15.99 7.52
CA GLU A 288 9.36 17.09 7.40
C GLU A 288 8.88 17.28 5.95
N ASP A 289 9.80 17.29 4.99
CA ASP A 289 9.46 17.39 3.56
C ASP A 289 8.62 16.19 3.10
N THR A 290 8.94 14.99 3.61
CA THR A 290 8.21 13.77 3.28
C THR A 290 6.81 13.77 3.89
N VAL A 291 6.68 14.20 5.14
CA VAL A 291 5.40 14.37 5.82
C VAL A 291 4.54 15.40 5.10
N GLN A 292 5.12 16.53 4.68
CA GLN A 292 4.39 17.55 3.91
C GLN A 292 3.93 16.99 2.55
N LEU A 293 4.79 16.25 1.85
CA LEU A 293 4.43 15.60 0.59
C LEU A 293 3.24 14.65 0.75
N PHE A 294 3.18 13.87 1.83
CA PHE A 294 2.00 13.03 2.10
C PHE A 294 0.75 13.84 2.39
N ARG A 295 0.86 14.97 3.10
CA ARG A 295 -0.28 15.87 3.34
C ARG A 295 -0.78 16.53 2.06
N ASP A 296 0.11 16.85 1.12
CA ASP A 296 -0.25 17.40 -0.19
C ASP A 296 -0.93 16.36 -1.11
N TYR A 297 -0.82 15.07 -0.81
CA TYR A 297 -1.65 13.99 -1.38
C TYR A 297 -2.98 13.79 -0.61
N GLY A 298 -3.18 14.56 0.46
CA GLY A 298 -4.24 14.39 1.44
C GLY A 298 -4.14 13.12 2.27
N ALA A 299 -2.98 12.43 2.27
CA ALA A 299 -2.77 11.16 2.95
C ALA A 299 -2.35 11.33 4.42
N ILE A 300 -2.48 10.26 5.21
CA ILE A 300 -2.06 10.18 6.61
C ILE A 300 -0.58 9.79 6.69
N PRO A 301 0.32 10.68 7.14
CA PRO A 301 1.71 10.33 7.40
C PRO A 301 1.79 9.23 8.46
N THR A 302 2.55 8.18 8.16
CA THR A 302 2.59 6.95 8.95
C THR A 302 4.02 6.44 9.03
N TYR A 303 4.43 6.03 10.23
CA TYR A 303 5.71 5.36 10.46
C TYR A 303 5.53 3.84 10.57
N PRO A 304 6.11 3.03 9.67
CA PRO A 304 6.17 1.59 9.83
C PRO A 304 7.16 1.19 10.94
N VAL A 305 6.64 0.61 12.03
CA VAL A 305 7.46 0.01 13.10
C VAL A 305 7.78 -1.42 12.71
N LEU A 306 9.05 -1.70 12.39
CA LEU A 306 9.45 -3.01 11.90
C LEU A 306 9.70 -4.00 13.03
N GLY A 307 10.20 -3.53 14.16
CA GLY A 307 10.32 -4.25 15.42
C GLY A 307 11.35 -5.39 15.46
N THR A 308 11.79 -5.93 14.33
CA THR A 308 12.91 -6.89 14.27
C THR A 308 13.80 -6.71 13.01
N PRO A 309 15.13 -6.60 13.17
CA PRO A 309 15.82 -6.39 14.46
C PRO A 309 15.35 -5.08 15.10
N VAL A 310 15.37 -5.02 16.43
CA VAL A 310 15.05 -3.79 17.16
C VAL A 310 16.23 -2.84 16.99
N THR A 311 15.97 -1.67 16.40
CA THR A 311 16.97 -0.62 16.21
C THR A 311 16.99 0.36 17.37
N GLU A 312 17.97 1.26 17.42
CA GLU A 312 18.15 2.24 18.49
C GLU A 312 16.90 3.11 18.63
N LYS A 313 16.35 3.64 17.53
CA LYS A 313 15.13 4.46 17.55
C LYS A 313 13.87 3.67 17.89
N GLU A 314 13.80 2.39 17.53
CA GLU A 314 12.64 1.55 17.85
C GLU A 314 12.71 0.92 19.25
N ALA A 315 13.88 0.94 19.92
CA ALA A 315 14.08 0.30 21.21
C ALA A 315 13.14 0.86 22.29
N ASN A 316 12.97 2.18 22.33
CA ASN A 316 12.03 2.84 23.23
C ASN A 316 10.82 3.39 22.46
N LEU A 317 9.74 2.61 22.44
CA LEU A 317 8.52 2.99 21.72
C LEU A 317 7.86 4.26 22.30
N ASP A 318 8.00 4.55 23.59
CA ASP A 318 7.41 5.77 24.16
C ASP A 318 8.14 7.03 23.69
N SER A 319 9.47 6.95 23.56
CA SER A 319 10.27 8.02 22.97
C SER A 319 9.96 8.19 21.49
N LEU A 320 9.92 7.08 20.75
CA LEU A 320 9.59 7.08 19.33
C LEU A 320 8.24 7.75 19.05
N PHE A 321 7.18 7.37 19.78
CA PHE A 321 5.85 7.91 19.51
C PHE A 321 5.76 9.42 19.80
N ARG A 322 6.43 9.94 20.83
CA ARG A 322 6.49 11.39 21.09
C ARG A 322 7.25 12.14 20.00
N GLU A 323 8.33 11.55 19.51
CA GLU A 323 9.08 12.11 18.39
C GLU A 323 8.24 12.15 17.10
N LEU A 324 7.50 11.08 16.80
CA LEU A 324 6.57 11.03 15.68
C LEU A 324 5.50 12.14 15.78
N GLU A 325 4.96 12.41 16.96
CA GLU A 325 4.04 13.54 17.18
C GLU A 325 4.68 14.89 16.85
N GLY A 326 5.97 15.07 17.18
CA GLY A 326 6.74 16.27 16.84
C GLY A 326 6.83 16.51 15.33
N TYR A 327 6.90 15.45 14.54
CA TYR A 327 6.81 15.50 13.07
C TYR A 327 5.37 15.63 12.55
N GLY A 328 4.38 15.55 13.43
CA GLY A 328 2.95 15.49 13.06
C GLY A 328 2.58 14.18 12.35
N ILE A 329 3.19 13.08 12.77
CA ILE A 329 2.86 11.69 12.42
C ILE A 329 2.06 11.11 13.58
N PHE A 330 0.77 10.83 13.33
CA PHE A 330 -0.16 10.34 14.35
C PHE A 330 -0.62 8.90 14.12
N ALA A 331 0.07 8.15 13.26
CA ALA A 331 -0.27 6.77 12.90
C ALA A 331 0.99 5.91 12.75
N VAL A 332 0.86 4.62 13.04
CA VAL A 332 1.92 3.63 12.80
C VAL A 332 1.43 2.48 11.95
N GLU A 333 2.36 1.80 11.30
CA GLU A 333 2.11 0.55 10.61
C GLU A 333 2.96 -0.57 11.20
N VAL A 334 2.47 -1.80 11.12
CA VAL A 334 3.23 -3.00 11.49
C VAL A 334 3.30 -3.98 10.31
N ILE A 335 4.40 -4.72 10.28
CA ILE A 335 4.63 -5.85 9.36
C ILE A 335 4.81 -7.11 10.23
N PRO A 336 3.72 -7.79 10.64
CA PRO A 336 3.76 -8.81 11.67
C PRO A 336 4.65 -10.01 11.36
N LYS A 337 4.80 -10.40 10.08
CA LYS A 337 5.77 -11.45 9.69
C LYS A 337 7.21 -11.16 10.14
N ARG A 338 7.58 -9.89 10.33
CA ARG A 338 8.88 -9.47 10.87
C ARG A 338 8.95 -9.48 12.39
N ASN A 339 7.86 -9.72 13.10
CA ASN A 339 7.78 -9.54 14.54
C ASN A 339 7.60 -10.86 15.28
N THR A 340 8.11 -10.93 16.50
CA THR A 340 7.63 -11.90 17.48
C THR A 340 6.25 -11.46 17.97
N ARG A 341 5.40 -12.40 18.41
CA ARG A 341 4.11 -12.08 19.04
C ARG A 341 4.27 -11.09 20.21
N ARG A 342 5.31 -11.27 21.03
CA ARG A 342 5.63 -10.39 22.16
C ARG A 342 5.89 -8.96 21.72
N ARG A 343 6.74 -8.77 20.70
CA ARG A 343 7.07 -7.45 20.18
C ARG A 343 5.88 -6.78 19.51
N LEU A 344 5.11 -7.52 18.70
CA LEU A 344 3.89 -7.00 18.08
C LEU A 344 2.88 -6.51 19.11
N ARG A 345 2.68 -7.27 20.19
CA ARG A 345 1.82 -6.89 21.32
C ARG A 345 2.31 -5.63 22.01
N GLU A 346 3.61 -5.48 22.20
CA GLU A 346 4.21 -4.26 22.77
C GLU A 346 3.93 -3.03 21.91
N ILE A 347 4.11 -3.13 20.60
CA ILE A 347 3.83 -2.06 19.63
C ILE A 347 2.34 -1.69 19.69
N VAL A 348 1.44 -2.67 19.57
CA VAL A 348 -0.02 -2.44 19.59
C VAL A 348 -0.48 -1.83 20.91
N ARG A 349 0.06 -2.28 22.05
CA ARG A 349 -0.28 -1.70 23.37
C ARG A 349 0.20 -0.26 23.49
N THR A 350 1.40 0.05 23.00
CA THR A 350 1.93 1.42 23.01
C THR A 350 1.09 2.32 22.12
N ALA A 351 0.79 1.88 20.89
CA ALA A 351 -0.09 2.63 19.98
C ALA A 351 -1.48 2.89 20.58
N LYS A 352 -2.08 1.89 21.26
CA LYS A 352 -3.35 2.08 21.99
C LYS A 352 -3.24 3.14 23.10
N ARG A 353 -2.10 3.23 23.78
CA ARG A 353 -1.85 4.21 24.85
C ARG A 353 -1.72 5.64 24.31
N PHE A 354 -1.02 5.80 23.19
CA PHE A 354 -0.88 7.06 22.46
C PHE A 354 -2.10 7.43 21.59
N ARG A 355 -3.05 6.49 21.45
CA ARG A 355 -4.23 6.60 20.58
C ARG A 355 -3.89 6.76 19.10
N PHE A 356 -2.81 6.12 18.67
CA PHE A 356 -2.43 6.03 17.26
C PHE A 356 -3.17 4.86 16.62
N PRO A 357 -3.79 5.01 15.44
CA PRO A 357 -4.22 3.87 14.66
C PRO A 357 -3.02 3.05 14.21
N VAL A 358 -3.24 1.74 14.11
CA VAL A 358 -2.24 0.78 13.67
C VAL A 358 -2.71 0.17 12.35
N PHE A 359 -1.90 0.36 11.31
CA PHE A 359 -2.13 -0.25 10.01
C PHE A 359 -1.34 -1.55 9.89
N TYR A 360 -1.84 -2.47 9.08
CA TYR A 360 -1.26 -3.78 8.86
C TYR A 360 -0.99 -4.00 7.38
N GLY A 361 0.17 -4.56 7.05
CA GLY A 361 0.32 -5.25 5.77
C GLY A 361 1.57 -6.10 5.66
N THR A 362 1.71 -6.78 4.53
CA THR A 362 2.71 -7.83 4.31
C THR A 362 3.96 -7.36 3.59
N LYS A 363 3.93 -6.17 2.98
CA LYS A 363 5.05 -5.56 2.24
C LYS A 363 5.63 -6.52 1.20
N ASN A 364 4.77 -7.08 0.35
CA ASN A 364 5.19 -7.90 -0.79
C ASN A 364 6.00 -7.04 -1.78
N ASN A 365 7.31 -6.94 -1.57
CA ASN A 365 8.22 -6.06 -2.32
C ASN A 365 9.45 -6.79 -2.90
N THR A 366 9.29 -8.10 -3.15
CA THR A 366 10.29 -8.98 -3.75
C THR A 366 9.62 -9.87 -4.80
N LYS A 367 10.39 -10.62 -5.60
CA LYS A 367 9.83 -11.65 -6.50
C LYS A 367 9.45 -12.95 -5.80
N LYS A 368 9.71 -13.05 -4.49
CA LYS A 368 9.24 -14.17 -3.69
C LYS A 368 7.72 -14.04 -3.55
N VAL A 369 7.02 -15.08 -3.96
CA VAL A 369 5.58 -15.20 -3.75
C VAL A 369 5.34 -15.48 -2.27
N GLU A 370 4.77 -14.50 -1.57
CA GLU A 370 4.46 -14.59 -0.14
C GLU A 370 2.95 -14.46 0.08
N PRO A 371 2.41 -15.08 1.16
CA PRO A 371 1.00 -14.93 1.53
C PRO A 371 0.60 -13.46 1.75
N LEU A 372 -0.63 -13.11 1.35
CA LEU A 372 -1.24 -11.81 1.64
C LEU A 372 -1.78 -11.69 3.07
N LEU A 373 -1.86 -12.81 3.78
CA LEU A 373 -2.17 -12.90 5.21
C LEU A 373 -1.06 -13.72 5.85
N ASP A 374 -0.29 -13.10 6.74
CA ASP A 374 0.69 -13.78 7.57
C ASP A 374 0.04 -14.50 8.77
N LYS A 375 0.89 -15.14 9.59
CA LYS A 375 0.46 -15.95 10.73
C LYS A 375 -0.28 -15.16 11.82
N TYR A 376 -0.17 -13.83 11.87
CA TYR A 376 -0.81 -12.97 12.88
C TYR A 376 -1.98 -12.18 12.31
N SER A 377 -2.20 -12.16 10.99
CA SER A 377 -3.23 -11.32 10.36
C SER A 377 -4.65 -11.66 10.82
N LEU A 378 -4.92 -12.94 11.03
CA LEU A 378 -6.23 -13.45 11.49
C LEU A 378 -6.22 -13.83 12.98
N ASP A 379 -5.15 -13.48 13.71
CA ASP A 379 -5.08 -13.76 15.13
C ASP A 379 -6.13 -12.91 15.88
N PRO A 380 -7.02 -13.51 16.68
CA PRO A 380 -8.05 -12.76 17.40
C PRO A 380 -7.50 -11.65 18.31
N GLU A 381 -6.24 -11.75 18.75
CA GLU A 381 -5.59 -10.71 19.55
C GLU A 381 -5.33 -9.41 18.76
N PHE A 382 -5.01 -9.54 17.46
CA PHE A 382 -4.55 -8.40 16.64
C PHE A 382 -5.55 -7.96 15.58
N LEU A 383 -6.36 -8.90 15.05
CA LEU A 383 -7.31 -8.64 13.98
C LEU A 383 -8.26 -7.45 14.24
N PRO A 384 -8.83 -7.25 15.45
CA PRO A 384 -9.69 -6.09 15.71
C PRO A 384 -8.97 -4.75 15.50
N VAL A 385 -7.70 -4.67 15.91
CA VAL A 385 -6.87 -3.47 15.74
C VAL A 385 -6.55 -3.23 14.27
N PHE A 386 -6.19 -4.29 13.54
CA PHE A 386 -5.89 -4.18 12.11
C PHE A 386 -7.10 -3.76 11.29
N ARG A 387 -8.29 -4.32 11.58
CA ARG A 387 -9.56 -3.93 10.95
C ARG A 387 -9.90 -2.48 11.25
N GLN A 388 -9.78 -2.06 12.51
CA GLN A 388 -10.01 -0.66 12.90
C GLN A 388 -9.13 0.31 12.10
N GLY A 389 -7.84 -0.02 11.96
CA GLY A 389 -6.91 0.76 11.14
C GLY A 389 -7.29 0.79 9.66
N ALA A 390 -7.63 -0.37 9.08
CA ALA A 390 -8.05 -0.45 7.69
C ALA A 390 -9.32 0.35 7.40
N TYR A 391 -10.33 0.26 8.27
CA TYR A 391 -11.54 1.08 8.15
C TYR A 391 -11.25 2.56 8.39
N LEU A 392 -10.28 2.92 9.24
CA LEU A 392 -9.89 4.33 9.41
C LEU A 392 -9.39 4.92 8.09
N ILE A 393 -8.58 4.19 7.32
CA ILE A 393 -8.12 4.64 6.00
C ILE A 393 -9.30 4.79 5.04
N LEU A 394 -10.22 3.83 5.02
CA LEU A 394 -11.42 3.90 4.18
C LEU A 394 -12.31 5.10 4.56
N GLY A 395 -12.53 5.33 5.84
CA GLY A 395 -13.31 6.47 6.32
C GLY A 395 -12.62 7.80 6.08
N HIS A 396 -11.28 7.83 6.15
CA HIS A 396 -10.50 8.98 5.74
C HIS A 396 -10.71 9.29 4.25
N GLN A 397 -10.58 8.29 3.37
CA GLN A 397 -10.84 8.46 1.94
C GLN A 397 -12.28 8.93 1.67
N PHE A 398 -13.25 8.33 2.36
CA PHE A 398 -14.67 8.65 2.22
C PHE A 398 -14.99 10.09 2.66
N LEU A 399 -14.57 10.48 3.87
CA LEU A 399 -14.88 11.81 4.41
C LEU A 399 -14.04 12.91 3.75
N SER A 400 -12.84 12.62 3.28
CA SER A 400 -12.11 13.54 2.40
C SER A 400 -12.88 13.81 1.11
N LYS A 401 -13.42 12.75 0.47
CA LYS A 401 -14.13 12.86 -0.81
C LYS A 401 -15.50 13.54 -0.68
N TYR A 402 -16.32 13.10 0.28
CA TYR A 402 -17.71 13.54 0.36
C TYR A 402 -17.95 14.60 1.44
N GLY A 403 -17.08 14.68 2.46
CA GLY A 403 -17.22 15.60 3.60
C GLY A 403 -16.17 16.73 3.64
N GLY A 404 -15.27 16.79 2.65
CA GLY A 404 -14.18 17.76 2.57
C GLY A 404 -13.12 17.64 3.67
N ARG A 405 -13.16 16.57 4.49
CA ARG A 405 -12.41 16.48 5.75
C ARG A 405 -11.88 15.07 5.99
N GLY A 406 -10.56 14.90 5.92
CA GLY A 406 -9.86 13.66 6.24
C GLY A 406 -9.53 13.50 7.73
N TYR A 407 -8.85 12.41 8.10
CA TYR A 407 -8.38 12.19 9.48
C TYR A 407 -7.36 13.27 9.91
N ILE A 408 -6.53 13.68 8.96
CA ILE A 408 -5.59 14.81 9.07
C ILE A 408 -6.14 15.98 8.25
N ASN A 409 -6.04 17.19 8.78
CA ASN A 409 -6.42 18.42 8.10
C ASN A 409 -5.28 18.96 7.24
N GLN A 410 -5.56 19.95 6.38
CA GLN A 410 -4.57 20.52 5.45
C GLN A 410 -3.35 21.16 6.15
N LYS A 411 -3.47 21.53 7.43
CA LYS A 411 -2.37 22.08 8.24
C LYS A 411 -1.54 20.99 8.93
N GLY A 412 -1.87 19.71 8.72
CA GLY A 412 -1.17 18.57 9.31
C GLY A 412 -1.62 18.19 10.72
N GLY A 413 -2.64 18.85 11.27
CA GLY A 413 -3.25 18.48 12.55
C GLY A 413 -4.35 17.44 12.40
N LEU A 414 -4.75 16.81 13.49
CA LEU A 414 -5.93 15.94 13.50
C LEU A 414 -7.19 16.78 13.22
N THR A 415 -8.10 16.29 12.39
CA THR A 415 -9.41 16.93 12.16
C THR A 415 -10.28 16.87 13.41
N VAL A 416 -10.17 15.79 14.19
CA VAL A 416 -10.80 15.63 15.49
C VAL A 416 -9.69 15.53 16.53
N GLU A 417 -9.52 16.56 17.34
CA GLU A 417 -8.41 16.69 18.30
C GLU A 417 -8.41 15.57 19.36
N ASP A 418 -9.60 15.17 19.83
CA ASP A 418 -9.73 13.97 20.66
C ASP A 418 -9.45 12.74 19.78
N ARG A 419 -8.24 12.21 19.90
CA ARG A 419 -7.79 11.03 19.13
C ARG A 419 -8.68 9.81 19.32
N LYS A 420 -9.28 9.61 20.50
CA LYS A 420 -10.17 8.47 20.72
C LYS A 420 -11.45 8.64 19.90
N ILE A 421 -12.03 9.84 19.88
CA ILE A 421 -13.20 10.16 19.07
C ILE A 421 -12.85 10.09 17.58
N GLY A 422 -11.77 10.73 17.16
CA GLY A 422 -11.33 10.73 15.76
C GLY A 422 -11.08 9.32 15.23
N LEU A 423 -10.33 8.51 15.98
CA LEU A 423 -10.07 7.14 15.59
C LEU A 423 -11.37 6.33 15.45
N ARG A 424 -12.32 6.47 16.38
CA ARG A 424 -13.61 5.76 16.30
C ARG A 424 -14.49 6.27 15.15
N LEU A 425 -14.58 7.59 14.96
CA LEU A 425 -15.40 8.22 13.92
C LEU A 425 -14.94 7.80 12.53
N PHE A 426 -13.65 7.92 12.23
CA PHE A 426 -13.12 7.57 10.92
C PHE A 426 -13.17 6.07 10.66
N SER A 427 -12.89 5.23 11.67
CA SER A 427 -13.10 3.79 11.52
C SER A 427 -14.57 3.41 11.32
N PHE A 428 -15.51 4.09 11.97
CA PHE A 428 -16.94 3.90 11.75
C PHE A 428 -17.35 4.32 10.34
N ALA A 429 -16.90 5.49 9.89
CA ALA A 429 -17.18 5.98 8.54
C ALA A 429 -16.73 4.99 7.46
N GLY A 430 -15.57 4.34 7.65
CA GLY A 430 -15.06 3.33 6.71
C GLY A 430 -15.63 1.92 6.89
N SER A 431 -16.40 1.65 7.95
CA SER A 431 -17.11 0.37 8.11
C SER A 431 -18.50 0.37 7.46
N LEU A 432 -18.98 1.55 7.04
CA LEU A 432 -20.23 1.71 6.30
C LEU A 432 -20.07 1.29 4.84
N VAL A 433 -21.02 0.47 4.37
CA VAL A 433 -21.17 0.09 2.96
C VAL A 433 -22.34 0.86 2.38
N TRP A 434 -22.07 1.66 1.35
CA TRP A 434 -23.05 2.53 0.72
C TRP A 434 -23.46 1.98 -0.66
N PRO A 435 -24.76 2.01 -1.00
CA PRO A 435 -25.22 1.73 -2.35
C PRO A 435 -24.85 2.90 -3.27
N GLU A 436 -24.68 2.63 -4.57
CA GLU A 436 -24.18 3.63 -5.54
C GLU A 436 -25.07 4.88 -5.59
N GLU A 437 -26.40 4.72 -5.53
CA GLU A 437 -27.37 5.83 -5.46
C GLU A 437 -27.19 6.74 -4.23
N SER A 438 -26.71 6.19 -3.10
CA SER A 438 -26.46 7.00 -1.89
C SER A 438 -25.22 7.87 -2.08
N LEU A 439 -24.21 7.41 -2.82
CA LEU A 439 -23.00 8.18 -3.07
C LEU A 439 -23.28 9.43 -3.93
N GLU A 440 -24.20 9.32 -4.90
CA GLU A 440 -24.68 10.47 -5.67
C GLU A 440 -25.40 11.48 -4.77
N TRP A 441 -26.28 11.00 -3.88
CA TRP A 441 -26.97 11.85 -2.91
C TRP A 441 -26.02 12.56 -1.95
N LEU A 442 -25.01 11.85 -1.42
CA LEU A 442 -23.99 12.44 -0.54
C LEU A 442 -23.26 13.60 -1.22
N THR A 443 -22.97 13.46 -2.51
CA THR A 443 -22.36 14.53 -3.31
C THR A 443 -23.31 15.73 -3.42
N ALA A 444 -24.60 15.50 -3.64
CA ALA A 444 -25.61 16.54 -3.83
C ALA A 444 -25.93 17.36 -2.56
N ILE A 445 -25.81 16.79 -1.36
CA ILE A 445 -26.09 17.52 -0.11
C ILE A 445 -24.92 18.41 0.33
N GLY A 446 -23.73 18.24 -0.25
CA GLY A 446 -22.53 19.02 0.02
C GLY A 446 -21.76 18.60 1.27
N GLU A 447 -20.48 18.96 1.30
CA GLU A 447 -19.48 18.48 2.26
C GLU A 447 -19.87 18.67 3.73
N GLU A 448 -20.38 19.85 4.07
CA GLU A 448 -20.79 20.17 5.44
C GLU A 448 -21.93 19.28 5.93
N ASN A 449 -22.90 18.98 5.06
CA ASN A 449 -24.03 18.15 5.42
C ASN A 449 -23.63 16.66 5.51
N VAL A 450 -22.71 16.19 4.66
CA VAL A 450 -22.13 14.85 4.80
C VAL A 450 -21.39 14.71 6.12
N TYR A 451 -20.61 15.73 6.51
CA TYR A 451 -19.90 15.73 7.77
C TYR A 451 -20.87 15.64 8.96
N LYS A 452 -21.93 16.45 8.97
CA LYS A 452 -23.00 16.39 9.97
C LYS A 452 -23.72 15.04 10.00
N LEU A 453 -24.06 14.50 8.83
CA LEU A 453 -24.69 13.18 8.68
C LEU A 453 -23.81 12.11 9.32
N MET A 454 -22.50 12.12 9.07
CA MET A 454 -21.59 11.12 9.61
C MET A 454 -21.52 11.18 11.15
N PHE A 455 -21.45 12.37 11.73
CA PHE A 455 -21.48 12.53 13.19
C PHE A 455 -22.82 12.09 13.78
N GLY A 456 -23.94 12.37 13.11
CA GLY A 456 -25.25 11.88 13.51
C GLY A 456 -25.31 10.35 13.50
N LEU A 457 -24.87 9.70 12.41
CA LEU A 457 -24.78 8.25 12.30
C LEU A 457 -23.90 7.67 13.41
N PHE A 458 -22.72 8.23 13.62
CA PHE A 458 -21.78 7.80 14.66
C PHE A 458 -22.37 7.96 16.07
N THR A 459 -23.19 8.98 16.31
CA THR A 459 -23.84 9.19 17.62
C THR A 459 -24.80 8.06 17.98
N PHE A 460 -25.57 7.55 17.01
CA PHE A 460 -26.60 6.53 17.28
C PHE A 460 -26.13 5.09 17.05
N LEU A 461 -25.13 4.89 16.19
CA LEU A 461 -24.66 3.57 15.77
C LEU A 461 -23.20 3.30 16.16
N GLY A 462 -22.45 4.31 16.60
CA GLY A 462 -21.05 4.15 16.97
C GLY A 462 -20.87 3.33 18.24
N SER A 463 -20.22 2.18 18.13
CA SER A 463 -19.88 1.29 19.25
C SER A 463 -18.37 1.27 19.52
N ASP A 464 -17.95 0.61 20.61
CA ASP A 464 -16.54 0.38 20.90
C ASP A 464 -15.96 -0.76 20.02
N GLU A 465 -16.79 -1.76 19.71
CA GLU A 465 -16.47 -2.79 18.73
C GLU A 465 -16.94 -2.36 17.34
N ILE A 466 -16.07 -2.49 16.32
CA ILE A 466 -16.41 -2.10 14.95
C ILE A 466 -16.98 -3.30 14.21
N SER A 467 -18.25 -3.20 13.83
CA SER A 467 -18.90 -4.06 12.84
C SER A 467 -19.05 -3.33 11.51
N GLN A 468 -19.19 -4.11 10.43
CA GLN A 468 -19.63 -3.54 9.17
C GLN A 468 -21.13 -3.26 9.25
N LEU A 469 -21.51 -2.15 8.62
CA LEU A 469 -22.89 -1.69 8.57
C LEU A 469 -23.25 -1.43 7.11
N GLU A 470 -24.34 -2.01 6.64
CA GLU A 470 -24.89 -1.76 5.32
C GLU A 470 -25.95 -0.67 5.40
N VAL A 471 -25.80 0.34 4.54
CA VAL A 471 -26.83 1.35 4.30
C VAL A 471 -27.76 0.81 3.21
N LYS A 472 -29.03 0.63 3.53
CA LYS A 472 -30.04 0.14 2.58
C LYS A 472 -30.34 1.16 1.48
N PRO A 473 -30.70 0.70 0.27
CA PRO A 473 -31.24 1.57 -0.76
C PRO A 473 -32.39 2.45 -0.27
N GLY A 474 -32.47 3.67 -0.79
CA GLY A 474 -33.48 4.67 -0.42
C GLY A 474 -33.15 5.50 0.83
N PHE A 475 -32.05 5.21 1.54
CA PHE A 475 -31.65 6.01 2.71
C PHE A 475 -31.32 7.45 2.31
N LYS A 476 -32.10 8.40 2.85
CA LYS A 476 -31.86 9.84 2.73
C LYS A 476 -32.34 10.55 3.99
N ILE A 477 -31.59 11.58 4.38
CA ILE A 477 -31.99 12.51 5.44
C ILE A 477 -32.37 13.85 4.79
N SER A 478 -33.48 14.46 5.22
CA SER A 478 -33.94 15.72 4.64
C SER A 478 -32.98 16.88 4.94
N ASN A 479 -32.85 17.82 4.01
CA ASN A 479 -32.02 19.02 4.23
C ASN A 479 -32.49 19.85 5.43
N ASN A 480 -33.79 19.84 5.74
CA ASN A 480 -34.32 20.51 6.94
C ASN A 480 -33.77 19.84 8.20
N LEU A 481 -33.81 18.51 8.27
CA LEU A 481 -33.28 17.77 9.40
C LEU A 481 -31.76 17.93 9.55
N LEU A 482 -31.01 17.91 8.44
CA LEU A 482 -29.55 18.15 8.44
C LEU A 482 -29.18 19.57 8.94
N ARG A 483 -30.00 20.60 8.63
CA ARG A 483 -29.79 21.97 9.13
C ARG A 483 -29.92 22.08 10.64
N LYS A 484 -30.67 21.17 11.27
CA LYS A 484 -30.84 21.10 12.73
C LYS A 484 -29.73 20.31 13.42
N ILE A 485 -28.73 19.84 12.68
CA ILE A 485 -27.54 19.18 13.23
C ILE A 485 -26.40 20.19 13.29
N HIS A 486 -25.79 20.29 14.46
CA HIS A 486 -24.63 21.12 14.73
C HIS A 486 -23.51 20.27 15.32
N ILE A 487 -22.27 20.50 14.87
CA ILE A 487 -21.10 19.86 15.46
C ILE A 487 -20.44 20.86 16.39
N LYS A 488 -20.36 20.52 17.68
CA LYS A 488 -19.71 21.34 18.70
C LYS A 488 -18.78 20.47 19.53
N ASP A 489 -17.54 20.90 19.70
CA ASP A 489 -16.51 20.18 20.47
C ASP A 489 -16.34 18.70 20.05
N ASN A 490 -16.48 18.40 18.75
CA ASN A 490 -16.48 17.06 18.17
C ASN A 490 -17.66 16.15 18.62
N TYR A 491 -18.80 16.75 18.98
CA TYR A 491 -20.05 16.06 19.27
C TYR A 491 -21.19 16.54 18.38
N CYS A 492 -22.08 15.61 18.03
CA CYS A 492 -23.33 15.92 17.34
C CYS A 492 -24.36 16.49 18.31
N ILE A 493 -24.89 17.66 18.01
CA ILE A 493 -25.96 18.31 18.77
C ILE A 493 -27.14 18.55 17.82
N PHE A 494 -28.31 18.01 18.19
CA PHE A 494 -29.56 18.29 17.52
C PHE A 494 -30.23 19.53 18.13
N ALA A 495 -30.87 20.35 17.29
CA ALA A 495 -31.57 21.56 17.74
C ALA A 495 -32.69 21.27 18.76
N ASP A 496 -33.31 20.09 18.67
CA ASP A 496 -34.39 19.65 19.56
C ASP A 496 -34.47 18.11 19.63
N LYS A 497 -35.12 17.59 20.67
CA LYS A 497 -35.28 16.13 20.89
C LYS A 497 -36.09 15.44 19.79
N PHE A 498 -37.05 16.14 19.19
CA PHE A 498 -37.88 15.57 18.13
C PHE A 498 -37.05 15.28 16.88
N SER A 499 -36.17 16.20 16.52
CA SER A 499 -35.24 16.06 15.38
C SER A 499 -34.22 14.95 15.64
N ALA A 500 -33.74 14.80 16.88
CA ALA A 500 -32.89 13.68 17.26
C ALA A 500 -33.60 12.33 17.06
N GLN A 501 -34.85 12.21 17.53
CA GLN A 501 -35.65 10.99 17.38
C GLN A 501 -35.96 10.70 15.91
N GLU A 502 -36.36 11.71 15.13
CA GLU A 502 -36.65 11.56 13.70
C GLU A 502 -35.42 11.05 12.94
N PHE A 503 -34.23 11.58 13.25
CA PHE A 503 -32.98 11.11 12.67
C PHE A 503 -32.66 9.68 13.07
N GLU A 504 -32.76 9.35 14.36
CA GLU A 504 -32.51 8.00 14.87
C GLU A 504 -33.43 6.96 14.21
N ASP A 505 -34.72 7.25 14.09
CA ASP A 505 -35.70 6.35 13.47
C ASP A 505 -35.36 6.07 12.00
N GLN A 506 -34.97 7.10 11.25
CA GLN A 506 -34.53 6.93 9.87
C GLN A 506 -33.25 6.10 9.76
N VAL A 507 -32.29 6.34 10.64
CA VAL A 507 -31.02 5.62 10.67
C VAL A 507 -31.23 4.15 11.01
N ARG A 508 -31.95 3.83 12.09
CA ARG A 508 -32.18 2.44 12.53
C ARG A 508 -33.02 1.64 11.54
N LYS A 509 -33.89 2.31 10.77
CA LYS A 509 -34.68 1.66 9.71
C LYS A 509 -33.82 1.23 8.52
N HIS A 510 -32.79 2.01 8.18
CA HIS A 510 -32.05 1.84 6.93
C HIS A 510 -30.60 1.37 7.08
N VAL A 511 -30.01 1.45 8.27
CA VAL A 511 -28.62 1.01 8.48
C VAL A 511 -28.61 -0.23 9.36
N VAL A 512 -28.09 -1.34 8.82
CA VAL A 512 -28.14 -2.66 9.46
C VAL A 512 -26.76 -3.32 9.55
N PRO A 513 -26.47 -4.13 10.59
CA PRO A 513 -25.26 -4.94 10.64
C PRO A 513 -25.24 -6.01 9.55
N ILE A 514 -24.03 -6.33 9.04
CA ILE A 514 -23.79 -7.40 8.06
C ILE A 514 -22.69 -8.38 8.48
#